data_AF-A0A0Q6XHZ9-F1
#
_entry.id   AF-A0A0Q6XHZ9-F1
#
_cell.length_a   1.000
_cell.length_b   1.000
_cell.length_c   1.000
_cell.angle_alpha   90.00
_cell.angle_beta   90.00
_cell.angle_gamma   90.00
#
_symmetry.space_group_name_H-M   'P 1'
#
loop_
_entity.id
_entity.type
_entity.pdbx_description
1 polymer ?
#
loop_
_entity_poly.entity_id
_entity_poly.type
_entity_poly.pdbx_seq_one_letter_code
_entity_poly.pdbx_strand_id
1 'polypeptide(L)'
;MKAIERKIEPGLKPYRTAAECIEGQSPAPASSSTADRRSTPRRAGSTKSSTTWRPSIRMPRWARRIALEVTEVRIERPQAISEADCIAEGTPGGPGAIPGYGYHATPGEPYRWLWKQINGPGNWDANPWLRVVKFRRVAP
;
A
#
# COMPACT_ATOMS: atom_id res chain seq x y z
N MET A 1 -2.58 7.47 -1.26
CA MET A 1 -1.65 6.52 -1.91
C MET A 1 -0.24 6.84 -1.45
N LYS A 2 0.30 6.10 -0.48
CA LYS A 2 1.71 6.12 -0.12
C LYS A 2 2.22 4.69 -0.09
N ALA A 3 3.27 4.48 -0.89
CA ALA A 3 4.19 3.38 -0.74
C ALA A 3 4.87 3.46 0.63
N ILE A 4 5.06 2.27 1.20
CA ILE A 4 5.64 1.99 2.50
C ILE A 4 7.14 1.88 2.31
N GLU A 5 7.92 2.78 2.90
CA GLU A 5 9.37 2.63 2.97
C GLU A 5 9.76 2.14 4.36
N ARG A 6 10.33 0.94 4.39
CA ARG A 6 10.66 0.13 5.57
C ARG A 6 12.01 0.56 6.15
N LYS A 7 12.11 0.69 7.48
CA LYS A 7 13.38 0.64 8.25
C LYS A 7 13.16 -0.30 9.43
N ILE A 8 13.54 -1.57 9.31
CA ILE A 8 14.87 -2.17 9.60
C ILE A 8 15.04 -2.35 11.12
N GLU A 9 14.81 -3.59 11.56
CA GLU A 9 15.27 -4.12 12.86
C GLU A 9 16.63 -4.82 12.69
N PRO A 10 17.54 -4.73 13.67
CA PRO A 10 18.89 -5.29 13.58
C PRO A 10 18.84 -6.80 13.83
N GLY A 11 18.96 -7.60 12.76
CA GLY A 11 19.13 -9.06 12.88
C GLY A 11 18.43 -9.91 11.83
N LEU A 12 17.59 -9.34 10.96
CA LEU A 12 17.02 -10.08 9.85
C LEU A 12 17.94 -10.01 8.61
N LYS A 13 18.30 -11.18 8.08
CA LYS A 13 19.08 -11.34 6.83
C LYS A 13 18.53 -10.40 5.74
N PRO A 14 19.38 -9.72 4.96
CA PRO A 14 18.93 -8.80 3.93
C PRO A 14 18.06 -9.55 2.93
N TYR A 15 16.90 -8.97 2.63
CA TYR A 15 15.97 -9.45 1.63
C TYR A 15 16.71 -9.73 0.33
N ARG A 16 16.48 -10.92 -0.23
CA ARG A 16 16.95 -11.32 -1.56
C ARG A 16 16.62 -10.21 -2.57
N THR A 17 17.65 -9.74 -3.26
CA THR A 17 17.52 -9.03 -4.53
C THR A 17 16.67 -9.85 -5.49
N ALA A 18 15.84 -9.17 -6.31
CA ALA A 18 14.85 -9.75 -7.21
C ALA A 18 15.43 -10.55 -8.41
N ALA A 19 16.48 -11.33 -8.19
CA ALA A 19 17.17 -12.13 -9.20
C ALA A 19 17.02 -13.66 -9.02
N GLU A 20 16.33 -14.15 -7.98
CA GLU A 20 16.26 -15.60 -7.68
C GLU A 20 14.84 -16.20 -7.71
N CYS A 21 13.92 -15.63 -8.48
CA CYS A 21 12.57 -16.20 -8.67
C CYS A 21 12.30 -16.62 -10.11
N ILE A 22 13.22 -17.35 -10.77
CA ILE A 22 12.89 -18.14 -11.97
C ILE A 22 13.76 -19.40 -12.00
N GLU A 23 13.62 -20.31 -11.03
CA GLU A 23 14.06 -21.70 -11.21
C GLU A 23 13.04 -22.62 -10.56
N GLY A 24 12.10 -23.10 -11.37
CA GLY A 24 11.03 -23.98 -10.91
C GLY A 24 9.90 -24.19 -11.91
N GLN A 25 10.19 -24.21 -13.23
CA GLN A 25 9.26 -24.74 -14.22
C GLN A 25 9.75 -26.14 -14.63
N SER A 26 9.03 -27.16 -14.17
CA SER A 26 9.07 -28.52 -14.71
C SER A 26 8.35 -28.54 -16.07
N PRO A 27 8.76 -29.36 -17.06
CA PRO A 27 8.54 -29.07 -18.47
C PRO A 27 7.19 -29.57 -19.00
N ALA A 28 6.58 -28.79 -19.90
CA ALA A 28 5.52 -29.26 -20.78
C ALA A 28 6.13 -29.94 -22.02
N PRO A 29 5.49 -31.01 -22.57
CA PRO A 29 6.11 -31.86 -23.58
C PRO A 29 6.17 -31.22 -24.97
N ALA A 30 7.22 -31.58 -25.69
CA ALA A 30 7.45 -31.25 -27.10
C ALA A 30 6.41 -31.92 -28.01
N SER A 31 5.84 -31.15 -28.92
CA SER A 31 5.38 -31.67 -30.21
C SER A 31 5.72 -30.68 -31.32
N SER A 32 6.43 -31.23 -32.29
CA SER A 32 6.92 -30.63 -33.52
C SER A 32 5.80 -30.23 -34.48
N SER A 33 5.90 -29.06 -35.10
CA SER A 33 5.28 -28.81 -36.40
C SER A 33 5.98 -27.67 -37.12
N THR A 34 6.73 -28.06 -38.16
CA THR A 34 7.34 -27.20 -39.18
C THR A 34 6.26 -26.56 -40.03
N ALA A 35 6.18 -25.22 -40.06
CA ALA A 35 5.60 -24.52 -41.22
C ALA A 35 5.99 -23.03 -41.26
N ASP A 36 6.78 -22.73 -42.30
CA ASP A 36 6.60 -21.61 -43.22
C ASP A 36 6.92 -20.17 -42.78
N ARG A 37 8.10 -19.72 -43.22
CA ARG A 37 8.48 -18.32 -43.36
C ARG A 37 7.64 -17.68 -44.48
N ARG A 38 6.48 -17.10 -44.13
CA ARG A 38 5.90 -16.01 -44.91
C ARG A 38 5.86 -14.72 -44.10
N SER A 39 6.73 -13.82 -44.51
CA SER A 39 6.81 -12.41 -44.17
C SER A 39 5.43 -11.74 -44.27
N THR A 40 4.80 -11.49 -43.12
CA THR A 40 3.69 -10.55 -43.05
C THR A 40 4.26 -9.12 -43.04
N PRO A 41 3.76 -8.21 -43.89
CA PRO A 41 4.24 -6.83 -43.87
C PRO A 41 3.82 -6.22 -42.53
N ARG A 42 4.80 -5.74 -41.75
CA ARG A 42 4.55 -4.93 -40.55
C ARG A 42 3.75 -3.71 -40.97
N ARG A 43 2.46 -3.70 -40.62
CA ARG A 43 1.58 -2.54 -40.81
C ARG A 43 2.16 -1.36 -40.03
N ALA A 44 2.49 -0.30 -40.75
CA ALA A 44 3.04 0.93 -40.22
C ALA A 44 2.07 1.63 -39.25
N GLY A 45 2.63 2.10 -38.14
CA GLY A 45 2.31 3.37 -37.51
C GLY A 45 0.90 3.57 -36.95
N SER A 46 0.65 3.07 -35.73
CA SER A 46 -0.26 3.74 -34.81
C SER A 46 0.61 4.51 -33.82
N THR A 47 0.83 5.81 -34.05
CA THR A 47 1.38 6.72 -33.05
C THR A 47 0.33 6.96 -31.98
N LYS A 48 0.07 5.95 -31.15
CA LYS A 48 -0.59 6.19 -29.87
C LYS A 48 0.38 7.06 -29.08
N SER A 49 0.04 8.33 -28.88
CA SER A 49 0.63 9.13 -27.80
C SER A 49 0.32 8.40 -26.50
N SER A 50 1.22 7.50 -26.12
CA SER A 50 1.19 6.88 -24.81
C SER A 50 1.50 8.02 -23.85
N THR A 51 0.46 8.68 -23.35
CA THR A 51 0.57 9.54 -22.18
C THR A 51 1.13 8.64 -21.09
N THR A 52 2.44 8.66 -20.97
CA THR A 52 3.19 7.76 -20.14
C THR A 52 2.81 8.12 -18.72
N TRP A 53 2.10 7.21 -18.04
CA TRP A 53 1.67 7.44 -16.67
C TRP A 53 2.90 7.80 -15.83
N ARG A 54 2.88 8.99 -15.24
CA ARG A 54 3.93 9.47 -14.35
C ARG A 54 3.50 9.20 -12.91
N PRO A 55 4.29 8.45 -12.11
CA PRO A 55 3.95 8.19 -10.72
C PRO A 55 3.93 9.51 -9.93
N SER A 56 2.96 9.66 -9.03
CA SER A 56 2.73 10.90 -8.27
C SER A 56 3.93 11.34 -7.42
N ILE A 57 4.85 10.44 -7.09
CA ILE A 57 6.11 10.78 -6.40
C ILE A 57 7.03 11.68 -7.25
N ARG A 58 6.86 11.66 -8.57
CA ARG A 58 7.59 12.50 -9.53
C ARG A 58 6.77 13.70 -10.02
N MET A 59 5.59 13.96 -9.44
CA MET A 59 4.82 15.14 -9.80
C MET A 59 5.50 16.43 -9.30
N PRO A 60 5.58 17.48 -10.13
CA PRO A 60 6.07 18.78 -9.69
C PRO A 60 5.14 19.39 -8.64
N ARG A 61 5.67 20.27 -7.78
CA ARG A 61 4.92 20.80 -6.63
C ARG A 61 3.64 21.55 -7.01
N TRP A 62 3.60 22.18 -8.19
CA TRP A 62 2.40 22.88 -8.68
C TRP A 62 1.24 21.94 -9.03
N ALA A 63 1.53 20.67 -9.36
CA ALA A 63 0.53 19.67 -9.73
C ALA A 63 0.03 18.82 -8.55
N ARG A 64 0.47 19.12 -7.32
CA ARG A 64 0.09 18.33 -6.13
C ARG A 64 -1.36 18.60 -5.74
N ARG A 65 -2.11 17.55 -5.38
CA ARG A 65 -3.49 17.70 -4.89
C ARG A 65 -3.57 18.29 -3.48
N ILE A 66 -2.63 17.94 -2.60
CA ILE A 66 -2.64 18.36 -1.19
C ILE A 66 -1.19 18.58 -0.73
N ALA A 67 -0.98 19.63 0.08
CA ALA A 67 0.26 19.91 0.78
C ALA A 67 0.06 19.64 2.29
N LEU A 68 0.88 18.76 2.86
CA LEU A 68 0.85 18.43 4.29
C LEU A 68 2.22 18.72 4.91
N GLU A 69 2.23 19.46 6.00
CA GLU A 69 3.41 19.69 6.83
C GLU A 69 3.36 18.75 8.03
N VAL A 70 4.45 18.02 8.26
CA VAL A 70 4.59 17.14 9.42
C VAL A 70 4.94 17.97 10.64
N THR A 71 4.11 17.90 11.68
CA THR A 71 4.26 18.68 12.92
C THR A 71 4.91 17.88 14.04
N GLU A 72 4.73 16.56 14.05
CA GLU A 72 5.22 15.68 15.12
C GLU A 72 5.44 14.27 14.57
N VAL A 73 6.47 13.59 15.07
CA VAL A 73 6.72 12.17 14.82
C VAL A 73 7.05 11.51 16.15
N ARG A 74 6.30 10.47 16.50
CA ARG A 74 6.53 9.69 17.73
C ARG A 74 6.46 8.19 17.47
N ILE A 75 6.95 7.42 18.43
CA ILE A 75 6.87 5.95 18.41
C ILE A 75 5.76 5.51 19.36
N GLU A 76 4.82 4.72 18.86
CA GLU A 76 3.65 4.28 19.62
C GLU A 76 3.26 2.84 19.24
N ARG A 77 2.53 2.16 20.11
CA ARG A 77 1.94 0.85 19.83
C ARG A 77 0.49 1.02 19.36
N PRO A 78 0.00 0.22 18.40
CA PRO A 78 -1.36 0.37 17.88
C PRO A 78 -2.45 0.14 18.94
N GLN A 79 -2.18 -0.64 19.98
CA GLN A 79 -3.11 -0.84 21.10
C GLN A 79 -3.10 0.31 22.13
N ALA A 80 -2.09 1.20 22.08
CA ALA A 80 -1.95 2.34 22.99
C ALA A 80 -2.64 3.61 22.47
N ILE A 81 -3.27 3.54 21.30
CA ILE A 81 -3.94 4.66 20.65
C ILE A 81 -5.09 5.20 21.50
N SER A 82 -5.21 6.52 21.57
CA SER A 82 -6.31 7.20 22.25
C SER A 82 -7.58 7.24 21.40
N GLU A 83 -8.76 7.39 22.02
CA GLU A 83 -10.02 7.58 21.28
C GLU A 83 -10.01 8.85 20.42
N ALA A 84 -9.40 9.93 20.91
CA ALA A 84 -9.25 11.17 20.17
C ALA A 84 -8.41 10.97 18.89
N ASP A 85 -7.33 10.18 18.98
CA ASP A 85 -6.52 9.82 17.83
C ASP A 85 -7.28 8.88 16.87
N CYS A 86 -8.09 7.96 17.38
CA CYS A 86 -8.98 7.14 16.54
C CYS A 86 -9.96 8.00 15.73
N ILE A 87 -10.57 9.01 16.36
CA ILE A 87 -11.44 9.96 15.67
C ILE A 87 -10.66 10.75 14.60
N ALA A 88 -9.45 11.21 14.93
CA ALA A 88 -8.59 11.96 14.00
C ALA A 88 -8.13 11.13 12.79
N GLU A 89 -7.90 9.83 12.97
CA GLU A 89 -7.63 8.86 11.89
C GLU A 89 -8.87 8.55 11.03
N GLY A 90 -10.05 9.02 11.43
CA GLY A 90 -11.30 8.86 10.69
C GLY A 90 -12.16 7.69 11.15
N THR A 91 -11.97 7.22 12.39
CA THR A 91 -12.76 6.15 13.01
C THR A 91 -13.57 6.67 14.19
N PRO A 92 -14.62 7.49 13.98
CA PRO A 92 -15.38 8.12 15.06
C PRO A 92 -16.30 7.16 15.86
N GLY A 93 -16.36 5.88 15.50
CA GLY A 93 -17.34 4.96 16.07
C GLY A 93 -18.76 5.20 15.55
N GLY A 94 -19.74 4.72 16.30
CA GLY A 94 -21.17 4.85 15.99
C GLY A 94 -21.79 3.62 15.32
N PRO A 95 -23.09 3.71 14.98
CA PRO A 95 -23.83 2.59 14.41
C PRO A 95 -23.34 2.32 12.98
N GLY A 96 -23.06 1.05 12.68
CA GLY A 96 -22.57 0.64 11.36
C GLY A 96 -21.10 1.00 11.07
N ALA A 97 -20.36 1.52 12.05
CA ALA A 97 -18.92 1.79 11.89
C ALA A 97 -18.10 0.52 11.60
N ILE A 98 -18.59 -0.63 12.03
CA ILE A 98 -18.09 -1.95 11.65
C ILE A 98 -19.23 -2.68 10.92
N PRO A 99 -18.99 -3.25 9.72
CA PRO A 99 -20.00 -4.01 9.00
C PRO A 99 -20.53 -5.19 9.83
N GLY A 100 -21.86 -5.29 9.96
CA GLY A 100 -22.51 -6.37 10.71
C GLY A 100 -22.43 -6.24 12.24
N TYR A 101 -21.94 -5.11 12.75
CA TYR A 101 -21.85 -4.86 14.19
C TYR A 101 -23.17 -4.29 14.72
N GLY A 102 -23.86 -5.06 15.56
CA GLY A 102 -25.22 -4.75 16.02
C GLY A 102 -25.35 -3.66 17.08
N TYR A 103 -24.24 -3.04 17.47
CA TYR A 103 -24.19 -2.02 18.53
C TYR A 103 -23.45 -0.76 18.06
N HIS A 104 -23.59 0.31 18.84
CA HIS A 104 -22.79 1.52 18.66
C HIS A 104 -21.34 1.25 19.03
N ALA A 105 -20.46 1.19 18.03
CA ALA A 105 -19.05 0.97 18.27
C ALA A 105 -18.39 2.21 18.90
N THR A 106 -17.52 1.99 19.88
CA THR A 106 -16.56 3.00 20.34
C THR A 106 -15.55 3.30 19.23
N PRO A 107 -14.86 4.46 19.22
CA PRO A 107 -13.85 4.79 18.20
C PRO A 107 -12.73 3.75 18.02
N GLY A 108 -12.31 3.09 19.11
CA GLY A 108 -11.22 2.11 19.07
C GLY A 108 -11.57 0.79 18.37
N GLU A 109 -12.83 0.39 18.38
CA GLU A 109 -13.29 -0.86 17.75
C GLU A 109 -13.21 -0.84 16.21
N PRO A 110 -13.75 0.15 15.48
CA PRO A 110 -13.58 0.27 14.03
C PRO A 110 -12.13 0.53 13.67
N TYR A 111 -11.35 1.22 14.51
CA TYR A 111 -9.91 1.34 14.33
C TYR A 111 -9.23 -0.03 14.31
N ARG A 112 -9.46 -0.86 15.33
CA ARG A 112 -8.93 -2.23 15.40
C ARG A 112 -9.39 -3.07 14.21
N TRP A 113 -10.66 -2.98 13.85
CA TRP A 113 -11.22 -3.72 12.71
C TRP A 113 -10.53 -3.31 11.41
N LEU A 114 -10.43 -2.01 11.13
CA LEU A 114 -9.77 -1.47 9.94
C LEU A 114 -8.29 -1.83 9.89
N TRP A 115 -7.59 -1.75 11.03
CA TRP A 115 -6.20 -2.16 11.15
C TRP A 115 -5.99 -3.62 10.72
N LYS A 116 -6.85 -4.54 11.19
CA LYS A 116 -6.79 -5.96 10.82
C LYS A 116 -7.06 -6.17 9.33
N GLN A 117 -7.93 -5.37 8.72
CA GLN A 117 -8.19 -5.43 7.27
C GLN A 117 -6.97 -5.00 6.45
N ILE A 118 -6.27 -3.96 6.89
CA ILE A 118 -5.12 -3.40 6.15
C ILE A 118 -3.86 -4.27 6.32
N ASN A 119 -3.58 -4.72 7.55
CA ASN A 119 -2.32 -5.37 7.89
C ASN A 119 -2.44 -6.91 7.96
N GLY A 120 -3.65 -7.45 7.84
CA GLY A 120 -3.92 -8.88 7.94
C GLY A 120 -4.08 -9.39 9.38
N PRO A 121 -4.48 -10.67 9.52
CA PRO A 121 -4.75 -11.28 10.82
C PRO A 121 -3.47 -11.39 11.67
N GLY A 122 -3.62 -11.32 12.99
CA GLY A 122 -2.52 -11.44 13.96
C GLY A 122 -1.67 -10.18 14.16
N ASN A 123 -1.64 -9.24 13.22
CA ASN A 123 -0.85 -8.01 13.34
C ASN A 123 -1.34 -7.07 14.45
N TRP A 124 -2.63 -7.10 14.78
CA TRP A 124 -3.14 -6.37 15.93
C TRP A 124 -2.60 -6.92 17.25
N ASP A 125 -2.59 -8.25 17.38
CA ASP A 125 -2.22 -8.93 18.62
C ASP A 125 -0.68 -8.94 18.81
N ALA A 126 0.08 -8.94 17.71
CA ALA A 126 1.54 -8.76 17.72
C ALA A 126 1.98 -7.39 18.27
N ASN A 127 1.08 -6.39 18.23
CA ASN A 127 1.27 -5.06 18.80
C ASN A 127 2.65 -4.41 18.49
N PRO A 128 3.03 -4.31 17.20
CA PRO A 128 4.37 -3.84 16.80
C PRO A 128 4.56 -2.36 17.13
N TRP A 129 5.82 -1.92 17.20
CA TRP A 129 6.14 -0.50 17.30
C TRP A 129 5.90 0.21 15.97
N LEU A 130 5.16 1.31 16.01
CA LEU A 130 4.80 2.12 14.84
C LEU A 130 5.35 3.53 14.97
N ARG A 131 5.50 4.19 13.82
CA ARG A 131 5.77 5.63 13.74
C ARG A 131 4.45 6.35 13.51
N VAL A 132 3.99 7.09 14.52
CA VAL A 132 2.83 7.96 14.43
C VAL A 132 3.29 9.32 13.92
N VAL A 133 2.58 9.85 12.92
CA VAL A 133 2.92 11.12 12.27
C VAL A 133 1.73 12.05 12.33
N LYS A 134 1.89 13.17 13.02
CA LYS A 134 0.91 14.25 13.04
C LYS A 134 1.25 15.26 11.96
N PHE A 135 0.24 15.73 11.24
CA PHE A 135 0.41 16.70 10.17
C PHE A 135 -0.70 17.73 10.14
N ARG A 136 -0.38 18.89 9.55
CA ARG A 136 -1.37 19.92 9.21
C ARG A 136 -1.40 20.15 7.72
N ARG A 137 -2.57 20.51 7.20
CA ARG A 137 -2.71 20.91 5.80
C ARG A 137 -2.15 22.32 5.61
N VAL A 138 -1.36 22.50 4.55
CA VAL A 138 -0.86 23.81 4.14
C VAL A 138 -1.70 24.27 2.95
N ALA A 139 -2.21 25.50 3.00
CA ALA A 139 -2.83 26.12 1.84
C ALA A 139 -1.78 26.34 0.73
N PRO A 140 -2.18 26.33 -0.55
CA PRO A 140 -1.27 26.67 -1.64
C PRO A 140 -0.67 28.07 -1.46
#